data_AF-A0A6H1NW80-F1
#
_entry.id   AF-A0A6H1NW80-F1
#
_cell.length_a   1.000
_cell.length_b   1.000
_cell.length_c   1.000
_cell.angle_alpha   90.00
_cell.angle_beta   90.00
_cell.angle_gamma   90.00
#
_symmetry.space_group_name_H-M   'P 1'
#
loop_
_entity.id
_entity.type
_entity.pdbx_description
1 polymer ?
#
loop_
_entity_poly.entity_id
_entity_poly.type
_entity_poly.pdbx_seq_one_letter_code
_entity_poly.pdbx_strand_id
1 'polypeptide(L)'
;MNMTTLILIYLGVALVGSGLPFIRVYLAHFHNLVHLVISACLEGSKIHLNRNGSGQTTGNHNSPFKKAIISYAGYTGASVAAIVLFYLISRGHYHLVIYLYLGLSVLALLLWIRNTFGVIWGLSIAVQLALPVYFRYETVLPVNINFEMVLVHVSIFLASVLFVQSIISAVQVCKQAFMSRSNPKRKAALVQTKLVPAVVLGIILFGQTVLAGSFFALNFISLPFSFDMELPNQLLAATNEIWSAIGGTFKQ
;
A
#
# COMPACT_ATOMS: atom_id res chain seq x y z
N MET A 1 23.18 7.20 9.37
CA MET A 1 22.27 6.13 9.84
C MET A 1 22.01 5.20 8.67
N ASN A 2 21.98 3.87 8.88
CA ASN A 2 21.75 2.92 7.78
C ASN A 2 20.31 3.07 7.24
N MET A 3 20.12 2.87 5.94
CA MET A 3 18.85 3.02 5.24
C MET A 3 17.77 2.10 5.83
N THR A 4 18.13 0.86 6.14
CA THR A 4 17.26 -0.10 6.80
C THR A 4 16.75 0.41 8.14
N THR A 5 17.64 1.03 8.93
CA THR A 5 17.28 1.63 10.23
C THR A 5 16.28 2.79 10.05
N LEU A 6 16.48 3.64 9.04
CA LEU A 6 15.54 4.71 8.69
C LEU A 6 14.17 4.15 8.32
N ILE A 7 14.12 3.12 7.46
CA ILE A 7 12.87 2.47 7.06
C ILE A 7 12.14 1.90 8.29
N LEU A 8 12.84 1.19 9.19
CA LEU A 8 12.27 0.64 10.41
C LEU A 8 11.70 1.73 11.34
N ILE A 9 12.43 2.85 11.49
CA ILE A 9 11.95 4.00 12.27
C ILE A 9 10.66 4.55 11.66
N TYR A 10 10.63 4.79 10.35
CA TYR A 10 9.44 5.34 9.70
C TYR A 10 8.25 4.38 9.65
N LEU A 11 8.49 3.07 9.59
CA LEU A 11 7.45 2.05 9.79
C LEU A 11 6.87 2.13 11.20
N GLY A 12 7.73 2.24 12.22
CA GLY A 12 7.31 2.44 13.61
C GLY A 12 6.50 3.73 13.78
N VAL A 13 6.98 4.85 13.24
CA VAL A 13 6.28 6.14 13.28
C VAL A 13 4.93 6.05 12.56
N ALA A 14 4.87 5.45 11.38
CA ALA A 14 3.64 5.24 10.63
C ALA A 14 2.65 4.38 11.42
N LEU A 15 3.11 3.31 12.06
CA LEU A 15 2.28 2.43 12.88
C LEU A 15 1.72 3.14 14.11
N VAL A 16 2.56 3.83 14.89
CA VAL A 16 2.16 4.59 16.08
C VAL A 16 1.21 5.74 15.69
N GLY A 17 1.54 6.49 14.64
CA GLY A 17 0.70 7.56 14.12
C GLY A 17 -0.68 7.06 13.68
N SER A 18 -0.75 5.84 13.15
CA SER A 18 -2.00 5.19 12.76
C SER A 18 -2.88 4.78 13.94
N GLY A 19 -2.35 4.79 15.17
CA GLY A 19 -3.12 4.58 16.41
C GLY A 19 -3.74 5.85 16.99
N LEU A 20 -3.20 7.02 16.67
CA LEU A 20 -3.64 8.30 17.24
C LEU A 20 -4.88 8.85 16.51
N PRO A 21 -5.93 9.33 17.22
CA PRO A 21 -7.25 9.57 16.63
C PRO A 21 -7.26 10.55 15.44
N PHE A 22 -6.59 11.69 15.54
CA PHE A 22 -6.53 12.68 14.45
C PHE A 22 -5.53 12.29 13.35
N ILE A 23 -4.34 11.84 13.74
CA ILE A 23 -3.28 11.46 12.80
C ILE A 23 -3.68 10.24 11.99
N ARG A 24 -4.35 9.27 12.60
CA ARG A 24 -4.89 8.09 11.93
C ARG A 24 -5.79 8.45 10.75
N VAL A 25 -6.69 9.42 10.91
CA VAL A 25 -7.58 9.85 9.82
C VAL A 25 -6.75 10.40 8.67
N TYR A 26 -5.80 11.29 8.97
CA TYR A 26 -4.92 11.87 7.96
C TYR A 26 -4.09 10.82 7.22
N LEU A 27 -3.48 9.89 7.95
CA LEU A 27 -2.65 8.82 7.39
C LEU A 27 -3.46 7.80 6.58
N ALA A 28 -4.68 7.46 7.00
CA ALA A 28 -5.55 6.53 6.28
C ALA A 28 -5.86 7.02 4.86
N HIS A 29 -5.92 8.34 4.64
CA HIS A 29 -6.20 8.90 3.34
C HIS A 29 -5.08 8.71 2.30
N PHE A 30 -3.83 8.46 2.72
CA PHE A 30 -2.77 8.07 1.78
C PHE A 30 -3.06 6.74 1.10
N HIS A 31 -3.55 5.76 1.87
CA HIS A 31 -3.99 4.49 1.33
C HIS A 31 -5.29 4.65 0.53
N ASN A 32 -6.27 5.39 1.08
CA ASN A 32 -7.54 5.61 0.39
C ASN A 32 -7.33 6.32 -0.96
N LEU A 33 -6.37 7.23 -1.09
CA LEU A 33 -6.05 7.88 -2.35
C LEU A 33 -5.69 6.83 -3.43
N VAL A 34 -4.70 5.97 -3.15
CA VAL A 34 -4.26 4.95 -4.12
C VAL A 34 -5.37 3.95 -4.39
N HIS A 35 -5.99 3.41 -3.34
CA HIS A 35 -7.08 2.44 -3.42
C HIS A 35 -8.26 2.95 -4.26
N LEU A 36 -8.71 4.18 -3.99
CA LEU A 36 -9.91 4.73 -4.59
C LEU A 36 -9.65 5.31 -5.97
N VAL A 37 -8.45 5.79 -6.28
CA VAL A 37 -8.10 6.17 -7.67
C VAL A 37 -8.11 4.93 -8.56
N ILE A 38 -7.48 3.83 -8.14
CA ILE A 38 -7.53 2.57 -8.89
C ILE A 38 -8.98 2.11 -9.05
N SER A 39 -9.76 2.14 -7.97
CA SER A 39 -11.18 1.80 -8.03
C SER A 39 -11.91 2.68 -9.04
N ALA A 40 -11.78 4.00 -8.94
CA ALA A 40 -12.48 4.96 -9.78
C ALA A 40 -12.05 4.93 -11.25
N CYS A 41 -10.80 4.56 -11.56
CA CYS A 41 -10.36 4.28 -12.94
C CYS A 41 -11.09 3.07 -13.53
N LEU A 42 -11.36 2.03 -12.73
CA LEU A 42 -12.04 0.82 -13.19
C LEU A 42 -13.55 1.00 -13.36
N GLU A 43 -14.18 1.90 -12.60
CA GLU A 43 -15.63 2.12 -12.66
C GLU A 43 -16.10 3.47 -13.23
N GLY A 44 -15.18 4.40 -13.50
CA GLY A 44 -15.51 5.74 -14.01
C GLY A 44 -16.30 6.61 -13.00
N SER A 45 -16.07 6.44 -11.71
CA SER A 45 -16.84 7.11 -10.65
C SER A 45 -16.11 8.31 -10.02
N LYS A 46 -16.74 8.96 -9.03
CA LYS A 46 -16.12 10.02 -8.22
C LYS A 46 -15.69 9.47 -6.86
N ILE A 47 -14.72 10.12 -6.24
CA ILE A 47 -14.17 9.75 -4.93
C ILE A 47 -14.75 10.66 -3.85
N HIS A 48 -15.17 10.06 -2.74
CA HIS A 48 -15.59 10.74 -1.52
C HIS A 48 -14.71 10.29 -0.35
N LEU A 49 -13.96 11.23 0.23
CA LEU A 49 -13.15 10.99 1.44
C LEU A 49 -13.93 11.44 2.68
N ASN A 50 -14.05 10.57 3.68
CA ASN A 50 -14.84 10.84 4.88
C ASN A 50 -13.95 11.28 6.06
N ARG A 51 -14.52 12.11 6.95
CA ARG A 51 -13.85 12.61 8.18
C ARG A 51 -13.46 11.53 9.19
N ASN A 52 -13.92 10.30 9.00
CA ASN A 52 -13.62 9.15 9.86
C ASN A 52 -12.46 8.30 9.36
N GLY A 53 -11.72 8.76 8.34
CA GLY A 53 -10.59 8.03 7.74
C GLY A 53 -10.99 6.94 6.74
N SER A 54 -12.29 6.80 6.45
CA SER A 54 -12.76 5.96 5.34
C SER A 54 -12.86 6.77 4.05
N GLY A 55 -12.92 6.08 2.92
CA GLY A 55 -13.34 6.69 1.67
C GLY A 55 -14.13 5.68 0.85
N GLN A 56 -14.89 6.20 -0.09
CA GLN A 56 -15.72 5.40 -0.97
C GLN A 56 -15.80 6.06 -2.33
N THR A 57 -16.04 5.24 -3.34
CA THR A 57 -16.41 5.72 -4.66
C THR A 57 -17.92 5.83 -4.78
N THR A 58 -18.40 6.76 -5.60
CA THR A 58 -19.85 7.01 -5.81
C THR A 58 -20.40 6.27 -7.03
N GLY A 59 -19.70 5.24 -7.52
CA GLY A 59 -20.09 4.47 -8.70
C GLY A 59 -21.42 3.77 -8.48
N ASN A 60 -22.39 4.02 -9.36
CA ASN A 60 -23.70 3.40 -9.29
C ASN A 60 -23.70 2.05 -10.00
N HIS A 61 -22.94 1.09 -9.46
CA HIS A 61 -23.00 -0.29 -9.93
C HIS A 61 -24.09 -1.07 -9.19
N ASN A 62 -25.02 -1.65 -9.96
CA ASN A 62 -26.09 -2.48 -9.43
C ASN A 62 -25.60 -3.85 -8.93
N SER A 63 -24.45 -4.33 -9.43
CA SER A 63 -23.90 -5.63 -9.03
C SER A 63 -22.92 -5.51 -7.85
N PRO A 64 -23.21 -6.11 -6.68
CA PRO A 64 -22.31 -6.09 -5.52
C PRO A 64 -21.04 -6.92 -5.76
N PHE A 65 -21.08 -7.86 -6.71
CA PHE A 65 -19.90 -8.65 -7.08
C PHE A 65 -18.88 -7.82 -7.88
N LYS A 66 -19.34 -7.00 -8.84
CA LYS A 66 -18.45 -6.08 -9.56
C LYS A 66 -17.78 -5.10 -8.60
N LYS A 67 -18.55 -4.53 -7.66
CA LYS A 67 -18.02 -3.67 -6.59
C LYS A 67 -16.95 -4.38 -5.74
N ALA A 68 -17.14 -5.66 -5.44
CA ALA A 68 -16.16 -6.44 -4.69
C ALA A 68 -14.85 -6.64 -5.47
N ILE A 69 -14.90 -6.99 -6.77
CA ILE A 69 -13.70 -7.14 -7.61
C ILE A 69 -12.94 -5.81 -7.74
N ILE A 70 -13.66 -4.71 -8.00
CA ILE A 70 -13.04 -3.37 -8.10
C ILE A 70 -12.37 -3.00 -6.78
N SER A 71 -13.06 -3.23 -5.66
CA SER A 71 -12.50 -2.99 -4.31
C SER A 71 -11.28 -3.84 -4.03
N TYR A 72 -11.27 -5.12 -4.46
CA TYR A 72 -10.14 -6.02 -4.35
C TYR A 72 -8.93 -5.51 -5.15
N ALA A 73 -9.16 -5.09 -6.39
CA ALA A 73 -8.13 -4.52 -7.26
C ALA A 73 -7.54 -3.25 -6.63
N GLY A 74 -8.37 -2.39 -6.03
CA GLY A 74 -7.91 -1.21 -5.29
C GLY A 74 -6.99 -1.57 -4.10
N TYR A 75 -7.37 -2.54 -3.27
CA TYR A 75 -6.57 -2.93 -2.10
C TYR A 75 -5.25 -3.59 -2.51
N THR A 76 -5.31 -4.43 -3.54
CA THR A 76 -4.14 -5.07 -4.13
C THR A 76 -3.20 -4.06 -4.74
N GLY A 77 -3.73 -3.14 -5.54
CA GLY A 77 -2.95 -2.08 -6.17
C GLY A 77 -2.28 -1.16 -5.16
N ALA A 78 -2.93 -0.84 -4.03
CA ALA A 78 -2.29 -0.07 -2.96
C ALA A 78 -1.12 -0.82 -2.29
N SER A 79 -1.24 -2.14 -2.12
CA SER A 79 -0.16 -2.98 -1.55
C SER A 79 1.02 -3.08 -2.51
N VAL A 80 0.75 -3.29 -3.81
CA VAL A 80 1.78 -3.30 -4.87
C VAL A 80 2.45 -1.94 -4.99
N ALA A 81 1.68 -0.85 -4.96
CA ALA A 81 2.22 0.51 -4.99
C ALA A 81 3.20 0.74 -3.83
N ALA A 82 2.89 0.29 -2.62
CA ALA A 82 3.79 0.39 -1.47
C ALA A 82 5.15 -0.30 -1.74
N ILE A 83 5.12 -1.52 -2.30
CA ILE A 83 6.34 -2.26 -2.68
C ILE A 83 7.12 -1.51 -3.75
N VAL A 84 6.45 -0.98 -4.77
CA VAL A 84 7.08 -0.19 -5.84
C VAL A 84 7.76 1.05 -5.29
N LEU A 85 7.14 1.75 -4.33
CA LEU A 85 7.77 2.92 -3.70
C LEU A 85 9.02 2.52 -2.91
N PHE A 86 8.99 1.42 -2.16
CA PHE A 86 10.18 0.91 -1.47
C PHE A 86 11.27 0.45 -2.44
N TYR A 87 10.90 -0.13 -3.58
CA TYR A 87 11.85 -0.45 -4.64
C TYR A 87 12.55 0.80 -5.17
N LEU A 88 11.81 1.87 -5.47
CA LEU A 88 12.39 3.16 -5.90
C LEU A 88 13.33 3.75 -4.85
N ILE A 89 12.92 3.68 -3.59
CA ILE A 89 13.72 4.10 -2.43
C ILE A 89 15.03 3.31 -2.35
N SER A 90 15.00 1.99 -2.54
CA SER A 90 16.21 1.14 -2.53
C SER A 90 17.19 1.45 -3.67
N ARG A 91 16.67 2.01 -4.78
CA ARG A 91 17.47 2.50 -5.92
C ARG A 91 17.90 3.96 -5.77
N GLY A 92 17.56 4.62 -4.66
CA GLY A 92 17.87 6.04 -4.43
C GLY A 92 16.99 7.03 -5.19
N HIS A 93 15.90 6.57 -5.83
CA HIS A 93 14.98 7.43 -6.60
C HIS A 93 13.92 8.10 -5.72
N TYR A 94 14.36 8.83 -4.69
CA TYR A 94 13.48 9.49 -3.71
C TYR A 94 12.53 10.53 -4.33
N HIS A 95 13.03 11.30 -5.31
CA HIS A 95 12.22 12.30 -6.00
C HIS A 95 11.05 11.68 -6.75
N LEU A 96 11.26 10.50 -7.34
CA LEU A 96 10.24 9.82 -8.13
C LEU A 96 9.08 9.37 -7.24
N VAL A 97 9.34 8.93 -6.01
CA VAL A 97 8.29 8.64 -5.01
C VAL A 97 7.41 9.86 -4.78
N ILE A 98 8.03 11.03 -4.60
CA ILE A 98 7.30 12.28 -4.34
C ILE A 98 6.54 12.72 -5.58
N TYR A 99 7.13 12.64 -6.78
CA TYR A 99 6.45 12.99 -8.03
C TYR A 99 5.27 12.08 -8.34
N LEU A 100 5.39 10.78 -8.10
CA LEU A 100 4.28 9.84 -8.25
C LEU A 100 3.14 10.19 -7.30
N TYR A 101 3.43 10.43 -6.02
CA TYR A 101 2.40 10.75 -5.03
C TYR A 101 1.77 12.13 -5.24
N LEU A 102 2.58 13.13 -5.60
CA LEU A 102 2.12 14.48 -5.93
C LEU A 102 1.27 14.46 -7.20
N GLY A 103 1.74 13.82 -8.26
CA GLY A 103 1.02 13.66 -9.52
C GLY A 103 -0.32 12.94 -9.31
N LEU A 104 -0.31 11.83 -8.57
CA LEU A 104 -1.53 11.10 -8.21
C LEU A 104 -2.50 11.98 -7.40
N SER A 105 -2.00 12.72 -6.40
CA SER A 105 -2.80 13.63 -5.58
C SER A 105 -3.46 14.74 -6.41
N VAL A 106 -2.69 15.38 -7.30
CA VAL A 106 -3.19 16.46 -8.18
C VAL A 106 -4.21 15.91 -9.18
N LEU A 107 -3.92 14.79 -9.83
CA LEU A 107 -4.86 14.14 -10.75
C LEU A 107 -6.15 13.71 -10.03
N ALA A 108 -6.03 13.11 -8.85
CA ALA A 108 -7.17 12.75 -8.00
C ALA A 108 -8.04 13.96 -7.65
N LEU A 109 -7.43 15.07 -7.23
CA LEU A 109 -8.13 16.32 -6.93
C LEU A 109 -8.90 16.85 -8.15
N LEU A 110 -8.24 16.92 -9.30
CA LEU A 110 -8.83 17.50 -10.51
C LEU A 110 -9.94 16.62 -11.08
N LEU A 111 -9.73 15.31 -11.16
CA LEU A 111 -10.60 14.42 -11.92
C LEU A 111 -11.64 13.70 -11.06
N TRP A 112 -11.31 13.33 -9.81
CA TRP A 112 -12.11 12.36 -9.05
C TRP A 112 -12.69 12.88 -7.74
N ILE A 113 -11.95 13.67 -6.96
CA ILE A 113 -12.37 14.12 -5.63
C ILE A 113 -13.39 15.26 -5.79
N ARG A 114 -14.58 15.09 -5.19
CA ARG A 114 -15.69 16.06 -5.32
C ARG A 114 -16.32 16.48 -4.00
N ASN A 115 -15.68 16.14 -2.88
CA ASN A 115 -16.19 16.47 -1.55
C ASN A 115 -15.25 17.43 -0.82
N THR A 116 -15.81 18.39 -0.08
CA THR A 116 -15.04 19.48 0.57
C THR A 116 -13.90 18.97 1.44
N PHE A 117 -14.16 17.94 2.24
CA PHE A 117 -13.12 17.37 3.10
C PHE A 117 -11.98 16.73 2.28
N GLY A 118 -12.32 15.99 1.22
CA GLY A 118 -11.32 15.41 0.33
C GLY A 118 -10.51 16.46 -0.41
N VAL A 119 -11.13 17.57 -0.82
CA VAL A 119 -10.42 18.70 -1.45
C VAL A 119 -9.45 19.34 -0.48
N ILE A 120 -9.86 19.62 0.76
CA ILE A 120 -8.98 20.18 1.79
C ILE A 120 -7.80 19.23 2.06
N TRP A 121 -8.07 17.94 2.24
CA TRP A 121 -7.02 16.95 2.49
C TRP A 121 -6.07 16.85 1.29
N GLY A 122 -6.59 16.70 0.08
CA GLY A 122 -5.78 16.58 -1.14
C GLY A 122 -4.94 17.84 -1.39
N LEU A 123 -5.50 19.04 -1.19
CA LEU A 123 -4.74 20.28 -1.34
C LEU A 123 -3.63 20.37 -0.30
N SER A 124 -3.91 19.98 0.96
CA SER A 124 -2.89 19.97 2.01
C SER A 124 -1.70 19.07 1.65
N ILE A 125 -1.95 17.87 1.12
CA ILE A 125 -0.86 16.97 0.76
C ILE A 125 -0.14 17.43 -0.51
N ALA A 126 -0.86 17.97 -1.49
CA ALA A 126 -0.25 18.54 -2.69
C ALA A 126 0.72 19.68 -2.34
N VAL A 127 0.32 20.59 -1.44
CA VAL A 127 1.18 21.68 -0.96
C VAL A 127 2.38 21.13 -0.17
N GLN A 128 2.15 20.20 0.77
CA GLN A 128 3.23 19.60 1.56
C GLN A 128 4.28 18.88 0.69
N LEU A 129 3.87 18.25 -0.40
CA LEU A 129 4.80 17.57 -1.32
C LEU A 129 5.44 18.53 -2.33
N ALA A 130 4.72 19.57 -2.76
CA ALA A 130 5.25 20.56 -3.71
C ALA A 130 6.28 21.50 -3.06
N LEU A 131 6.12 21.84 -1.78
CA LEU A 131 7.00 22.79 -1.08
C LEU A 131 8.49 22.37 -1.11
N PRO A 132 8.88 21.15 -0.67
CA PRO A 132 10.28 20.73 -0.73
C PRO A 132 10.82 20.58 -2.16
N VAL A 133 9.94 20.30 -3.12
CA VAL A 133 10.31 20.20 -4.54
C VAL A 133 10.62 21.57 -5.13
N TYR A 134 9.78 22.57 -4.81
CA TYR A 134 9.93 23.94 -5.30
C TYR A 134 11.22 24.60 -4.77
N PHE A 135 11.44 24.51 -3.45
CA PHE A 135 12.60 25.14 -2.81
C PHE A 135 13.91 24.35 -2.94
N ARG A 136 13.87 23.17 -3.58
CA ARG A 136 15.05 22.32 -3.79
C ARG A 136 16.23 23.08 -4.41
N TYR A 137 15.96 23.96 -5.36
CA TYR A 137 16.97 24.70 -6.13
C TYR A 137 17.11 26.16 -5.69
N GLU A 138 16.24 26.65 -4.81
CA GLU A 138 16.29 28.05 -4.35
C GLU A 138 17.19 28.19 -3.11
N THR A 139 18.34 28.83 -3.31
CA THR A 139 19.29 29.19 -2.26
C THR A 139 18.92 30.48 -1.49
N VAL A 140 17.70 31.00 -1.68
CA VAL A 140 17.32 32.37 -1.29
C VAL A 140 16.72 32.45 0.13
N LEU A 141 16.28 31.33 0.71
CA LEU A 141 15.75 31.34 2.08
C LEU A 141 16.89 31.47 3.11
N PRO A 142 16.79 32.38 4.10
CA PRO A 142 17.76 32.52 5.19
C PRO A 142 17.68 31.38 6.23
N VAL A 143 17.31 30.18 5.78
CA VAL A 143 17.09 29.00 6.61
C VAL A 143 18.01 27.90 6.12
N ASN A 144 18.86 27.37 7.00
CA ASN A 144 19.80 26.28 6.72
C ASN A 144 19.07 24.92 6.66
N ILE A 145 18.06 24.78 5.79
CA ILE A 145 17.32 23.53 5.57
C ILE A 145 17.86 22.86 4.30
N ASN A 146 18.32 21.62 4.46
CA ASN A 146 18.70 20.79 3.32
C ASN A 146 17.45 20.10 2.73
N PHE A 147 16.87 20.69 1.68
CA PHE A 147 15.67 20.18 1.04
C PHE A 147 15.87 18.78 0.40
N GLU A 148 17.09 18.44 -0.04
CA GLU A 148 17.39 17.07 -0.51
C GLU A 148 17.17 16.04 0.60
N MET A 149 17.65 16.35 1.80
CA MET A 149 17.45 15.51 2.98
C MET A 149 15.96 15.40 3.34
N VAL A 150 15.21 16.50 3.23
CA VAL A 150 13.75 16.50 3.44
C VAL A 150 13.05 15.56 2.45
N LEU A 151 13.43 15.58 1.16
CA LEU A 151 12.85 14.69 0.13
C LEU A 151 13.13 13.21 0.44
N VAL A 152 14.33 12.88 0.94
CA VAL A 152 14.65 11.51 1.40
C VAL A 152 13.74 11.10 2.56
N HIS A 153 13.62 11.92 3.60
CA HIS A 153 12.78 11.59 4.76
C HIS A 153 11.29 11.48 4.41
N VAL A 154 10.78 12.42 3.61
CA VAL A 154 9.37 12.43 3.17
C VAL A 154 9.07 11.20 2.31
N SER A 155 9.93 10.84 1.37
CA SER A 155 9.71 9.67 0.51
C SER A 155 9.66 8.35 1.32
N ILE A 156 10.60 8.15 2.26
CA ILE A 156 10.59 6.97 3.14
C ILE A 156 9.34 6.96 4.02
N PHE A 157 8.95 8.11 4.57
CA PHE A 157 7.74 8.23 5.36
C PHE A 157 6.48 7.88 4.56
N LEU A 158 6.34 8.40 3.33
CA LEU A 158 5.20 8.12 2.45
C LEU A 158 5.07 6.62 2.14
N ALA A 159 6.17 5.97 1.75
CA ALA A 159 6.18 4.53 1.48
C ALA A 159 5.79 3.72 2.73
N SER A 160 6.32 4.11 3.90
CA SER A 160 6.02 3.48 5.18
C SER A 160 4.55 3.64 5.58
N VAL A 161 3.98 4.84 5.43
CA VAL A 161 2.56 5.12 5.70
C VAL A 161 1.67 4.30 4.78
N LEU A 162 1.94 4.31 3.47
CA LEU A 162 1.14 3.54 2.51
C LEU A 162 1.16 2.04 2.84
N PHE A 163 2.34 1.50 3.15
CA PHE A 163 2.51 0.10 3.51
C PHE A 163 1.76 -0.27 4.80
N VAL A 164 1.96 0.48 5.89
CA VAL A 164 1.28 0.23 7.17
C VAL A 164 -0.24 0.33 7.01
N GLN A 165 -0.72 1.35 6.31
CA GLN A 165 -2.16 1.54 6.08
C GLN A 165 -2.74 0.44 5.18
N SER A 166 -1.96 -0.13 4.25
CA SER A 166 -2.38 -1.28 3.46
C SER A 166 -2.63 -2.52 4.33
N ILE A 167 -1.74 -2.80 5.29
CA ILE A 167 -1.86 -3.93 6.23
C ILE A 167 -3.05 -3.71 7.16
N ILE A 168 -3.14 -2.53 7.78
CA ILE A 168 -4.26 -2.18 8.68
C ILE A 168 -5.60 -2.32 7.95
N SER A 169 -5.68 -1.85 6.69
CA SER A 169 -6.90 -1.93 5.89
C SER A 169 -7.26 -3.39 5.56
N ALA A 170 -6.30 -4.23 5.19
CA ALA A 170 -6.55 -5.66 4.96
C ALA A 170 -7.03 -6.39 6.21
N VAL A 171 -6.43 -6.11 7.38
CA VAL A 171 -6.89 -6.64 8.68
C VAL A 171 -8.32 -6.19 8.98
N GLN A 172 -8.63 -4.92 8.75
CA GLN A 172 -9.99 -4.39 8.98
C GLN A 172 -11.02 -5.03 8.05
N VAL A 173 -10.68 -5.26 6.78
CA VAL A 173 -11.55 -5.93 5.80
C VAL A 173 -11.75 -7.39 6.18
N CYS A 174 -10.70 -8.09 6.57
CA CYS A 174 -10.77 -9.45 7.09
C CYS A 174 -11.67 -9.54 8.33
N LYS A 175 -11.49 -8.64 9.31
CA LYS A 175 -12.37 -8.57 10.49
C LYS A 175 -13.83 -8.33 10.11
N GLN A 176 -14.10 -7.44 9.15
CA GLN A 176 -15.47 -7.18 8.66
C GLN A 176 -16.07 -8.37 7.89
N ALA A 177 -15.23 -9.22 7.31
CA ALA A 177 -15.66 -10.41 6.59
C ALA A 177 -16.34 -11.44 7.53
N PHE A 178 -15.89 -11.51 8.79
CA PHE A 178 -16.47 -12.35 9.84
C PHE A 178 -17.67 -11.71 10.56
N MET A 179 -17.99 -10.44 10.29
CA MET A 179 -19.15 -9.78 10.89
C MET A 179 -20.46 -10.19 10.20
N SER A 180 -21.54 -10.30 10.99
CA SER A 180 -22.90 -10.47 10.47
C SER A 180 -23.26 -9.37 9.48
N ARG A 181 -24.06 -9.72 8.45
CA ARG A 181 -24.50 -8.79 7.39
C ARG A 181 -25.28 -7.58 7.93
N SER A 182 -25.96 -7.70 9.07
CA SER A 182 -26.71 -6.61 9.70
C SER A 182 -25.84 -5.64 10.49
N ASN A 183 -24.55 -5.94 10.69
CA ASN A 183 -23.69 -5.11 11.53
C ASN A 183 -23.37 -3.77 10.83
N PRO A 184 -23.71 -2.61 11.42
CA PRO A 184 -23.49 -1.29 10.80
C PRO A 184 -22.01 -0.95 10.60
N LYS A 185 -21.10 -1.69 11.23
CA LYS A 185 -19.63 -1.55 11.06
C LYS A 185 -19.10 -2.22 9.78
N ARG A 186 -19.93 -3.03 9.10
CA ARG A 186 -19.57 -3.75 7.87
C ARG A 186 -19.71 -2.86 6.63
N LYS A 187 -18.69 -2.04 6.35
CA LYS A 187 -18.73 -0.99 5.33
C LYS A 187 -17.84 -1.25 4.11
N ALA A 188 -16.87 -2.15 4.20
CA ALA A 188 -15.97 -2.44 3.09
C ALA A 188 -16.72 -3.06 1.89
N ALA A 189 -16.55 -2.48 0.71
CA ALA A 189 -17.23 -2.93 -0.51
C ALA A 189 -16.92 -4.40 -0.84
N LEU A 190 -15.67 -4.85 -0.58
CA LEU A 190 -15.24 -6.22 -0.81
C LEU A 190 -16.12 -7.28 -0.12
N VAL A 191 -16.55 -6.99 1.11
CA VAL A 191 -17.33 -7.95 1.89
C VAL A 191 -18.83 -7.87 1.60
N GLN A 192 -19.31 -6.88 0.85
CA GLN A 192 -20.76 -6.69 0.60
C GLN A 192 -21.34 -7.63 -0.49
N THR A 193 -20.51 -8.46 -1.14
CA THR A 193 -20.99 -9.41 -2.15
C THR A 193 -21.82 -10.55 -1.57
N LYS A 194 -22.80 -11.03 -2.36
CA LYS A 194 -23.62 -12.21 -2.04
C LYS A 194 -23.07 -13.50 -2.67
N LEU A 195 -22.23 -13.40 -3.71
CA LEU A 195 -21.80 -14.56 -4.52
C LEU A 195 -20.63 -15.33 -3.91
N VAL A 196 -19.63 -14.62 -3.38
CA VAL A 196 -18.48 -15.23 -2.73
C VAL A 196 -18.65 -15.04 -1.22
N PRO A 197 -18.40 -16.07 -0.38
CA PRO A 197 -18.38 -15.87 1.06
C PRO A 197 -17.42 -14.75 1.39
N ALA A 198 -17.91 -13.69 2.03
CA ALA A 198 -17.09 -12.52 2.37
C ALA A 198 -15.80 -12.90 3.09
N VAL A 199 -15.89 -13.94 3.92
CA VAL A 199 -14.77 -14.57 4.64
C VAL A 199 -13.63 -14.98 3.71
N VAL A 200 -13.95 -15.62 2.57
CA VAL A 200 -12.93 -16.05 1.59
C VAL A 200 -12.19 -14.84 1.02
N LEU A 201 -12.91 -13.79 0.60
CA LEU A 201 -12.28 -12.58 0.07
C LEU A 201 -11.45 -11.82 1.11
N GLY A 202 -11.92 -11.78 2.36
CA GLY A 202 -11.18 -11.19 3.47
C GLY A 202 -9.88 -11.95 3.78
N ILE A 203 -9.93 -13.28 3.79
CA ILE A 203 -8.75 -14.14 4.02
C ILE A 203 -7.76 -14.02 2.87
N ILE A 204 -8.23 -14.04 1.61
CA ILE A 204 -7.35 -13.87 0.44
C ILE A 204 -6.61 -12.54 0.51
N LEU A 205 -7.33 -11.44 0.78
CA LEU A 205 -6.70 -10.13 0.88
C LEU A 205 -5.69 -10.06 2.04
N PHE A 206 -6.04 -10.63 3.18
CA PHE A 206 -5.12 -10.70 4.33
C PHE A 206 -3.88 -11.54 4.00
N GLY A 207 -4.04 -12.73 3.41
CA GLY A 207 -2.94 -13.57 2.97
C GLY A 207 -2.02 -12.86 1.97
N GLN A 208 -2.59 -12.12 1.01
CA GLN A 208 -1.82 -11.31 0.08
C GLN A 208 -1.00 -10.24 0.80
N THR A 209 -1.54 -9.58 1.84
CA THR A 209 -0.76 -8.61 2.62
C THR A 209 0.35 -9.24 3.45
N VAL A 210 0.16 -10.47 3.95
CA VAL A 210 1.23 -11.24 4.62
C VAL A 210 2.34 -11.61 3.64
N LEU A 211 1.99 -12.04 2.43
CA LEU A 211 2.97 -12.32 1.37
C LEU A 211 3.73 -11.05 0.96
N ALA A 212 3.02 -9.93 0.78
CA ALA A 212 3.64 -8.63 0.51
C ALA A 212 4.60 -8.20 1.64
N GLY A 213 4.20 -8.41 2.89
CA GLY A 213 5.04 -8.11 4.06
C GLY A 213 6.27 -9.00 4.15
N SER A 214 6.13 -10.30 3.84
CA SER A 214 7.25 -11.25 3.80
C SER A 214 8.23 -10.90 2.69
N PHE A 215 7.73 -10.62 1.49
CA PHE A 215 8.54 -10.13 0.37
C PHE A 215 9.29 -8.85 0.74
N PHE A 216 8.59 -7.90 1.38
CA PHE A 216 9.18 -6.64 1.82
C PHE A 216 10.31 -6.87 2.84
N ALA A 217 10.08 -7.72 3.84
CA ALA A 217 11.07 -8.04 4.86
C ALA A 217 12.35 -8.65 4.28
N LEU A 218 12.20 -9.62 3.36
CA LEU A 218 13.33 -10.32 2.72
C LEU A 218 14.14 -9.39 1.81
N ASN A 219 13.48 -8.49 1.07
CA ASN A 219 14.16 -7.66 0.08
C ASN A 219 14.68 -6.32 0.62
N PHE A 220 14.07 -5.77 1.67
CA PHE A 220 14.38 -4.40 2.13
C PHE A 220 14.85 -4.32 3.59
N ILE A 221 14.52 -5.28 4.45
CA ILE A 221 14.90 -5.23 5.87
C ILE A 221 16.09 -6.13 6.19
N SER A 222 16.46 -7.08 5.33
CA SER A 222 17.50 -8.08 5.64
C SER A 222 17.31 -8.65 7.04
N LEU A 223 16.07 -9.00 7.40
CA LEU A 223 15.81 -9.66 8.68
C LEU A 223 16.61 -10.97 8.72
N PRO A 224 17.21 -11.34 9.87
CA PRO A 224 17.93 -12.62 10.02
C PRO A 224 17.01 -13.84 9.90
N PHE A 225 15.69 -13.63 9.81
CA PHE A 225 14.75 -14.63 9.31
C PHE A 225 14.80 -14.64 7.77
N SER A 226 15.91 -15.10 7.20
CA SER A 226 15.79 -15.80 5.94
C SER A 226 14.92 -17.02 6.25
N PHE A 227 13.70 -17.06 5.70
CA PHE A 227 13.21 -18.37 5.31
C PHE A 227 14.20 -18.78 4.22
N ASP A 228 15.24 -19.50 4.63
CA ASP A 228 16.04 -20.33 3.75
C ASP A 228 15.05 -21.36 3.19
N MET A 229 14.23 -20.93 2.23
CA MET A 229 13.61 -21.83 1.29
C MET A 229 14.77 -22.33 0.43
N GLU A 230 15.56 -23.24 1.00
CA GLU A 230 16.42 -24.16 0.29
C GLU A 230 15.59 -25.08 -0.62
N LEU A 231 14.25 -24.97 -0.62
CA LEU A 231 13.34 -25.77 -1.41
C LEU A 231 13.76 -25.91 -2.89
N PRO A 232 14.21 -24.86 -3.62
CA PRO A 232 14.67 -25.02 -5.00
C PRO A 232 15.95 -25.86 -5.10
N ASN A 233 16.90 -25.65 -4.18
CA ASN A 233 18.21 -26.33 -4.21
C ASN A 233 18.11 -27.77 -3.70
N GLN A 234 17.25 -28.02 -2.71
CA GLN A 234 16.94 -29.36 -2.19
C GLN A 234 16.14 -30.17 -3.22
N LEU A 235 15.20 -29.55 -3.96
CA LEU A 235 14.54 -30.24 -5.08
C LEU A 235 15.50 -30.53 -6.23
N LEU A 236 16.43 -29.61 -6.53
CA LEU A 236 17.46 -29.82 -7.55
C LEU A 236 18.41 -30.96 -7.14
N ALA A 237 18.81 -31.00 -5.86
CA ALA A 237 19.64 -32.07 -5.31
C ALA A 237 18.90 -33.41 -5.33
N ALA A 238 17.63 -33.44 -4.90
CA ALA A 238 16.81 -34.64 -4.92
C ALA A 238 16.55 -35.15 -6.35
N THR A 239 16.31 -34.25 -7.32
CA THR A 239 16.16 -34.66 -8.72
C THR A 239 17.47 -35.20 -9.29
N ASN A 240 18.62 -34.61 -8.97
CA ASN A 240 19.92 -35.11 -9.40
C ASN A 240 20.25 -36.50 -8.80
N GLU A 241 19.92 -36.75 -7.54
CA GLU A 241 20.04 -38.09 -6.94
C GLU A 241 19.14 -39.11 -7.63
N ILE A 242 17.87 -38.77 -7.87
CA ILE A 242 16.92 -39.66 -8.58
C ILE A 242 17.42 -39.97 -10.00
N TRP A 243 17.91 -38.98 -10.74
CA TRP A 243 18.45 -39.20 -12.08
C TRP A 243 19.73 -40.04 -12.08
N SER A 244 20.59 -39.90 -11.06
CA SER A 244 21.78 -40.74 -10.91
C SER A 244 21.44 -42.21 -10.58
N ALA A 245 20.41 -42.43 -9.77
CA ALA A 245 19.91 -43.76 -9.42
C ALA A 245 19.23 -44.47 -10.60
N ILE A 246 18.57 -43.72 -11.49
CA ILE A 246 17.92 -44.24 -12.71
C ILE A 246 18.93 -44.39 -13.86
N GLY A 247 19.91 -43.49 -13.97
CA GLY A 247 20.94 -43.51 -15.02
C GLY A 247 22.02 -44.59 -14.82
N GLY A 248 22.22 -45.08 -13.59
CA GLY A 248 23.15 -46.17 -13.29
C GLY A 248 22.69 -47.56 -13.76
N THR A 249 21.41 -47.72 -14.12
CA THR A 249 20.80 -49.01 -14.44
C THR A 249 20.77 -49.35 -15.94
N PHE A 250 21.33 -48.50 -16.81
CA PHE A 250 21.38 -48.69 -18.27
C PHE A 250 22.82 -48.74 -18.84
N LYS A 251 23.74 -49.41 -18.13
CA LYS A 251 24.97 -49.93 -18.74
C LYS A 251 25.11 -51.42 -18.43
N GLN A 252 24.45 -52.22 -19.26
CA GLN A 252 24.87 -53.58 -19.62
C GLN A 252 24.92 -53.65 -21.14
#